data_AF-A0A923ZHL4-F1
#
_entry.id   AF-A0A923ZHL4-F1
#
_cell.length_a   1.000
_cell.length_b   1.000
_cell.length_c   1.000
_cell.angle_alpha   90.00
_cell.angle_beta   90.00
_cell.angle_gamma   90.00
#
_symmetry.space_group_name_H-M   'P 1'
#
loop_
_entity.id
_entity.type
_entity.pdbx_description
1 polymer ?
#
loop_
_entity_poly.entity_id
_entity_poly.type
_entity_poly.pdbx_seq_one_letter_code
_entity_poly.pdbx_strand_id
1 'polypeptide(L)'
;GALVKSRIIADCVVVGGQVVEEWLVRDGAGFAVALGMAPADMAAMLVAADRTVLGHSGYFTPARDVAGAYQPRLSDDPVAARYADGWRRIWDEATPAAIRTLYAQGAAVTLPGGGIANGWGEIDRFVIAYLAALPGAAFRVHSLTINRAPDHPVRIAMRWSLDGTHAGHGAFGSPGGAPLHIMGINHAQLWGDRVVAEWILVDEVAVHKQRLDHASHDQFQR
;
A
#
# COMPACT_ATOMS: atom_id res chain seq x y z
N GLY A 1 22.82 4.77 -18.89
CA GLY A 1 21.67 4.03 -18.36
C GLY A 1 20.77 4.98 -17.60
N ALA A 2 19.47 4.67 -17.49
CA ALA A 2 18.54 5.46 -16.68
C ALA A 2 18.80 5.21 -15.18
N LEU A 3 18.71 6.25 -14.35
CA LEU A 3 18.78 6.11 -12.90
C LEU A 3 17.45 5.55 -12.39
N VAL A 4 17.48 4.37 -11.79
CA VAL A 4 16.30 3.73 -11.20
C VAL A 4 16.23 4.07 -9.72
N LYS A 5 15.06 4.51 -9.27
CA LYS A 5 14.75 4.71 -7.85
C LYS A 5 13.51 3.88 -7.51
N SER A 6 13.62 2.99 -6.54
CA SER A 6 12.50 2.25 -5.98
C SER A 6 12.67 2.17 -4.47
N ARG A 7 11.57 1.98 -3.75
CA ARG A 7 11.54 1.79 -2.31
C ARG A 7 11.01 0.41 -1.99
N ILE A 8 11.54 -0.13 -0.90
CA ILE A 8 11.15 -1.44 -0.40
C ILE A 8 11.03 -1.30 1.12
N ILE A 9 9.91 -1.76 1.68
CA ILE A 9 9.72 -1.85 3.13
C ILE A 9 9.34 -3.28 3.46
N ALA A 10 9.97 -3.81 4.51
CA ALA A 10 9.73 -5.12 5.07
C ALA A 10 9.21 -5.00 6.51
N ASP A 11 8.14 -5.72 6.84
CA ASP A 11 7.72 -6.03 8.20
C ASP A 11 8.22 -7.44 8.52
N CYS A 12 9.17 -7.57 9.46
CA CYS A 12 9.90 -8.81 9.69
C CYS A 12 9.75 -9.28 11.14
N VAL A 13 9.57 -10.58 11.30
CA VAL A 13 9.69 -11.26 12.60
C VAL A 13 11.10 -11.80 12.72
N VAL A 14 11.84 -11.35 13.73
CA VAL A 14 13.23 -11.76 13.96
C VAL A 14 13.35 -12.52 15.28
N VAL A 15 13.83 -13.76 15.20
CA VAL A 15 14.07 -14.62 16.37
C VAL A 15 15.52 -15.08 16.32
N GLY A 16 16.28 -14.86 17.40
CA GLY A 16 17.70 -15.25 17.45
C GLY A 16 18.57 -14.61 16.36
N GLY A 17 18.19 -13.43 15.86
CA GLY A 17 18.90 -12.75 14.76
C GLY A 17 18.57 -13.27 13.36
N GLN A 18 17.60 -14.18 13.21
CA GLN A 18 17.13 -14.68 11.92
C GLN A 18 15.72 -14.19 11.62
N VAL A 19 15.48 -13.80 10.36
CA VAL A 19 14.12 -13.51 9.87
C VAL A 19 13.38 -14.83 9.70
N VAL A 20 12.31 -15.02 10.46
CA VAL A 20 11.47 -16.24 10.42
C VAL A 20 10.18 -16.04 9.65
N GLU A 21 9.70 -14.79 9.55
CA GLU A 21 8.55 -14.38 8.74
C GLU A 21 8.81 -12.97 8.18
N GLU A 22 8.36 -12.72 6.95
CA GLU A 22 8.55 -11.43 6.26
C GLU A 22 7.33 -11.07 5.41
N TRP A 23 6.81 -9.85 5.58
CA TRP A 23 5.92 -9.21 4.62
C TRP A 23 6.66 -8.07 3.95
N LEU A 24 6.72 -8.12 2.63
CA LEU A 24 7.57 -7.22 1.85
C LEU A 24 6.74 -6.51 0.79
N VAL A 25 6.80 -5.18 0.79
CA VAL A 25 6.25 -4.36 -0.29
C VAL A 25 7.40 -3.76 -1.07
N ARG A 26 7.45 -4.07 -2.37
CA ARG A 26 8.37 -3.45 -3.32
C ARG A 26 7.58 -2.49 -4.19
N ASP A 27 8.06 -1.25 -4.33
CA ASP A 27 7.45 -0.27 -5.23
C ASP A 27 7.80 -0.62 -6.69
N GLY A 28 7.08 -1.60 -7.25
CA GLY A 28 7.18 -2.02 -8.64
C GLY A 28 6.81 -0.90 -9.62
N ALA A 29 5.88 -0.02 -9.24
CA ALA A 29 5.51 1.14 -10.05
C ALA A 29 6.68 2.12 -10.19
N GLY A 30 7.49 2.31 -9.14
CA GLY A 30 8.71 3.13 -9.21
C GLY A 30 9.71 2.61 -10.26
N PHE A 31 9.84 1.28 -10.38
CA PHE A 31 10.63 0.66 -11.46
C PHE A 31 10.02 0.92 -12.84
N ALA A 32 8.71 0.73 -13.01
CA ALA A 32 8.03 0.98 -14.27
C ALA A 32 8.23 2.42 -14.75
N VAL A 33 7.97 3.39 -13.88
CA VAL A 33 8.12 4.82 -14.17
C VAL A 33 9.58 5.16 -14.53
N ALA A 34 10.56 4.63 -13.79
CA ALA A 34 11.97 4.87 -14.09
C ALA A 34 12.43 4.31 -15.45
N LEU A 35 11.71 3.32 -15.98
CA LEU A 35 11.93 2.75 -17.31
C LEU A 35 11.08 3.42 -18.40
N GLY A 36 10.30 4.46 -18.07
CA GLY A 36 9.41 5.13 -19.02
C GLY A 36 8.17 4.31 -19.39
N MET A 37 7.73 3.41 -18.50
CA MET A 37 6.63 2.48 -18.71
C MET A 37 5.50 2.73 -17.69
N ALA A 38 4.25 2.52 -18.10
CA ALA A 38 3.15 2.55 -17.14
C ALA A 38 3.18 1.29 -16.23
N PRO A 39 2.79 1.38 -14.94
CA PRO A 39 2.71 0.21 -14.07
C PRO A 39 1.84 -0.93 -14.62
N ALA A 40 0.77 -0.60 -15.35
CA ALA A 40 -0.09 -1.58 -16.02
C ALA A 40 0.63 -2.37 -17.13
N ASP A 41 1.51 -1.72 -17.90
CA ASP A 41 2.27 -2.37 -18.97
C ASP A 41 3.32 -3.31 -18.37
N MET A 42 3.99 -2.88 -17.29
CA MET A 42 4.92 -3.74 -16.55
C MET A 42 4.19 -4.94 -15.96
N ALA A 43 2.99 -4.75 -15.41
CA ALA A 43 2.16 -5.85 -14.92
C ALA A 43 1.82 -6.86 -16.02
N ALA A 44 1.44 -6.39 -17.22
CA ALA A 44 1.15 -7.27 -18.36
C ALA A 44 2.37 -8.09 -18.78
N MET A 45 3.55 -7.47 -18.85
CA MET A 45 4.80 -8.18 -19.13
C MET A 45 5.10 -9.24 -18.07
N LEU A 46 4.97 -8.90 -16.78
CA LEU A 46 5.23 -9.84 -15.69
C LEU A 46 4.20 -10.96 -15.63
N VAL A 47 2.93 -10.71 -15.91
CA VAL A 47 1.90 -11.76 -16.01
C VAL A 47 2.24 -12.75 -17.11
N ALA A 48 2.64 -12.27 -18.29
CA ALA A 48 3.01 -13.14 -19.42
C ALA A 48 4.25 -13.99 -19.08
N ALA A 49 5.26 -13.39 -18.47
CA ALA A 49 6.46 -14.09 -18.01
C ALA A 49 6.13 -15.14 -16.93
N ASP A 50 5.40 -14.74 -15.89
CA ASP A 50 5.00 -15.63 -14.79
C ASP A 50 4.18 -16.81 -15.29
N ARG A 51 3.21 -16.61 -16.19
CA ARG A 51 2.43 -17.71 -16.76
C ARG A 51 3.29 -18.68 -17.56
N THR A 52 4.33 -18.19 -18.24
CA THR A 52 5.26 -19.03 -18.99
C THR A 52 6.12 -19.89 -18.06
N VAL A 53 6.58 -19.32 -16.94
CA VAL A 53 7.55 -19.98 -16.03
C VAL A 53 6.86 -20.77 -14.92
N LEU A 54 5.78 -20.24 -14.35
CA LEU A 54 5.09 -20.72 -13.15
C LEU A 54 3.70 -21.30 -13.45
N GLY A 55 3.13 -21.05 -14.64
CA GLY A 55 1.77 -21.43 -14.99
C GLY A 55 0.67 -20.53 -14.39
N HIS A 56 1.02 -19.56 -13.55
CA HIS A 56 0.11 -18.58 -12.96
C HIS A 56 0.81 -17.24 -12.73
N SER A 57 0.06 -16.16 -12.56
CA SER A 57 0.62 -14.84 -12.18
C SER A 57 1.00 -14.81 -10.69
N GLY A 58 2.18 -14.28 -10.36
CA GLY A 58 2.68 -14.16 -8.99
C GLY A 58 2.32 -12.84 -8.32
N TYR A 59 1.42 -12.86 -7.35
CA TYR A 59 1.10 -11.71 -6.49
C TYR A 59 0.50 -12.20 -5.17
N PHE A 60 0.57 -11.35 -4.14
CA PHE A 60 0.05 -11.64 -2.81
C PHE A 60 -1.47 -11.41 -2.73
N THR A 61 -2.16 -12.36 -2.13
CA THR A 61 -3.53 -12.23 -1.60
C THR A 61 -3.62 -13.07 -0.33
N PRO A 62 -4.60 -12.83 0.57
CA PRO A 62 -4.78 -13.65 1.77
C PRO A 62 -4.98 -15.14 1.46
N ALA A 63 -5.57 -15.47 0.31
CA ALA A 63 -5.75 -16.86 -0.13
C ALA A 63 -4.44 -17.58 -0.52
N ARG A 64 -3.36 -16.82 -0.74
CA ARG A 64 -2.02 -17.31 -1.05
C ARG A 64 -1.04 -17.11 0.12
N ASP A 65 -1.52 -16.56 1.23
CA ASP A 65 -0.70 -16.36 2.42
C ASP A 65 -0.42 -17.71 3.10
N VAL A 66 0.77 -17.84 3.68
CA VAL A 66 1.16 -19.04 4.43
C VAL A 66 1.15 -18.64 5.89
N ALA A 67 0.15 -19.11 6.64
CA ALA A 67 -0.02 -18.75 8.04
C ALA A 67 1.22 -19.17 8.85
N GLY A 68 1.89 -18.17 9.42
CA GLY A 68 2.99 -18.34 10.36
C GLY A 68 2.52 -18.57 11.80
N ALA A 69 3.48 -18.74 12.70
CA ALA A 69 3.22 -18.86 14.13
C ALA A 69 3.14 -17.49 14.83
N TYR A 70 3.68 -16.45 14.19
CA TYR A 70 3.66 -15.10 14.73
C TYR A 70 2.25 -14.52 14.74
N GLN A 71 1.87 -13.96 15.90
CA GLN A 71 0.65 -13.18 16.04
C GLN A 71 1.03 -11.70 15.94
N PRO A 72 0.53 -10.98 14.91
CA PRO A 72 0.82 -9.57 14.74
C PRO A 72 0.37 -8.75 15.95
N ARG A 73 1.18 -7.75 16.32
CA ARG A 73 0.87 -6.85 17.44
C ARG A 73 0.32 -5.54 16.92
N LEU A 74 -0.76 -5.09 17.54
CA LEU A 74 -1.26 -3.72 17.43
C LEU A 74 -0.87 -2.97 18.70
N SER A 75 0.01 -1.98 18.57
CA SER A 75 0.40 -1.11 19.68
C SER A 75 -0.82 -0.44 20.32
N ASP A 76 -0.90 -0.47 21.64
CA ASP A 76 -1.92 0.22 22.46
C ASP A 76 -1.53 1.68 22.78
N ASP A 77 -0.31 2.12 22.42
CA ASP A 77 0.12 3.52 22.55
C ASP A 77 -0.92 4.49 21.93
N PRO A 78 -1.40 5.50 22.68
CA PRO A 78 -2.44 6.40 22.19
C PRO A 78 -2.11 7.15 20.90
N VAL A 79 -0.83 7.46 20.63
CA VAL A 79 -0.40 8.09 19.37
C VAL A 79 -0.54 7.11 18.21
N ALA A 80 -0.12 5.86 18.41
CA ALA A 80 -0.26 4.82 17.40
C ALA A 80 -1.73 4.53 17.09
N ALA A 81 -2.57 4.40 18.12
CA ALA A 81 -4.01 4.20 17.98
C ALA A 81 -4.70 5.34 17.21
N ARG A 82 -4.36 6.61 17.49
CA ARG A 82 -4.89 7.76 16.75
C ARG A 82 -4.45 7.78 15.29
N TYR A 83 -3.21 7.42 15.01
CA TYR A 83 -2.72 7.32 13.63
C TYR A 83 -3.49 6.24 12.84
N ALA A 84 -3.68 5.06 13.43
CA ALA A 84 -4.46 3.98 12.83
C ALA A 84 -5.93 4.36 12.63
N ASP A 85 -6.55 5.04 13.60
CA ASP A 85 -7.92 5.56 13.45
C ASP A 85 -8.03 6.62 12.35
N GLY A 86 -7.05 7.52 12.23
CA GLY A 86 -6.97 8.47 11.14
C GLY A 86 -6.95 7.79 9.77
N TRP A 87 -6.14 6.73 9.62
CA TRP A 87 -6.13 5.90 8.43
C TRP A 87 -7.47 5.20 8.19
N ARG A 88 -8.08 4.61 9.23
CA ARG A 88 -9.40 3.98 9.16
C ARG A 88 -10.48 4.97 8.68
N ARG A 89 -10.51 6.20 9.20
CA ARG A 89 -11.45 7.24 8.76
C ARG A 89 -11.24 7.64 7.31
N ILE A 90 -9.98 7.73 6.87
CA ILE A 90 -9.66 8.05 5.47
C ILE A 90 -10.12 6.92 4.53
N TRP A 91 -9.75 5.68 4.84
CA TRP A 91 -9.83 4.56 3.90
C TRP A 91 -11.08 3.69 4.04
N ASP A 92 -11.55 3.45 5.27
CA ASP A 92 -12.73 2.61 5.56
C ASP A 92 -14.02 3.45 5.51
N GLU A 93 -14.01 4.61 6.18
CA GLU A 93 -15.17 5.53 6.22
C GLU A 93 -15.21 6.47 5.00
N ALA A 94 -14.28 6.36 4.07
CA ALA A 94 -14.14 7.23 2.89
C ALA A 94 -14.24 8.73 3.24
N THR A 95 -13.54 9.16 4.30
CA THR A 95 -13.55 10.55 4.78
C THR A 95 -12.19 11.25 4.57
N PRO A 96 -11.89 11.75 3.36
CA PRO A 96 -10.66 12.50 3.08
C PRO A 96 -10.44 13.71 3.99
N ALA A 97 -11.51 14.31 4.52
CA ALA A 97 -11.41 15.43 5.48
C ALA A 97 -10.55 15.08 6.72
N ALA A 98 -10.44 13.79 7.09
CA ALA A 98 -9.58 13.33 8.18
C ALA A 98 -8.08 13.63 7.93
N ILE A 99 -7.66 13.87 6.69
CA ILE A 99 -6.29 14.32 6.34
C ILE A 99 -5.94 15.61 7.08
N ARG A 100 -6.89 16.53 7.25
CA ARG A 100 -6.70 17.82 7.96
C ARG A 100 -6.43 17.64 9.44
N THR A 101 -6.89 16.53 10.01
CA THR A 101 -6.66 16.16 11.42
C THR A 101 -5.44 15.27 11.60
N LEU A 102 -5.12 14.41 10.63
CA LEU A 102 -4.02 13.46 10.75
C LEU A 102 -2.65 14.07 10.38
N TYR A 103 -2.60 14.86 9.31
CA TYR A 103 -1.35 15.39 8.76
C TYR A 103 -1.13 16.85 9.14
N ALA A 104 0.13 17.22 9.37
CA ALA A 104 0.55 18.61 9.41
C ALA A 104 0.33 19.25 8.02
N GLN A 105 0.04 20.55 7.98
CA GLN A 105 -0.26 21.26 6.72
C GLN A 105 0.86 21.12 5.67
N GLY A 106 2.12 21.09 6.12
CA GLY A 106 3.30 20.93 5.28
C GLY A 106 3.86 19.50 5.25
N ALA A 107 3.07 18.47 5.57
CA ALA A 107 3.57 17.11 5.59
C ALA A 107 4.11 16.67 4.23
N ALA A 108 5.23 15.93 4.21
CA ALA A 108 5.83 15.38 3.01
C ALA A 108 5.60 13.87 2.94
N VAL A 109 4.82 13.42 1.98
CA VAL A 109 4.42 12.03 1.83
C VAL A 109 5.04 11.45 0.57
N THR A 110 5.84 10.40 0.72
CA THR A 110 6.25 9.56 -0.40
C THR A 110 5.12 8.60 -0.73
N LEU A 111 4.80 8.50 -2.02
CA LEU A 111 3.76 7.66 -2.57
C LEU A 111 4.35 6.50 -3.41
N PRO A 112 3.54 5.47 -3.73
CA PRO A 112 3.88 4.48 -4.75
C PRO A 112 4.25 5.14 -6.09
N GLY A 113 4.99 4.42 -6.94
CA GLY A 113 5.42 4.96 -8.23
C GLY A 113 6.55 5.98 -8.14
N GLY A 114 7.19 6.11 -6.97
CA GLY A 114 8.16 7.17 -6.69
C GLY A 114 7.56 8.58 -6.53
N GLY A 115 6.23 8.70 -6.45
CA GLY A 115 5.54 9.97 -6.27
C GLY A 115 5.85 10.65 -4.94
N ILE A 116 5.68 11.96 -4.89
CA ILE A 116 5.78 12.77 -3.67
C ILE A 116 4.55 13.68 -3.63
N ALA A 117 3.88 13.70 -2.48
CA ALA A 117 2.80 14.63 -2.17
C ALA A 117 3.22 15.52 -1.00
N ASN A 118 3.12 16.84 -1.19
CA ASN A 118 3.44 17.85 -0.20
C ASN A 118 2.18 18.60 0.21
N GLY A 119 1.88 18.51 1.49
CA GLY A 119 0.72 19.13 2.09
C GLY A 119 -0.61 18.52 1.66
N TRP A 120 -1.67 19.05 2.27
CA TRP A 120 -2.97 18.41 2.25
C TRP A 120 -3.58 18.18 0.86
N GLY A 121 -3.42 19.13 -0.07
CA GLY A 121 -4.06 19.05 -1.38
C GLY A 121 -3.48 17.92 -2.26
N GLU A 122 -2.18 17.64 -2.16
CA GLU A 122 -1.57 16.54 -2.92
C GLU A 122 -1.87 15.18 -2.27
N ILE A 123 -1.94 15.14 -0.94
CA ILE A 123 -2.37 13.96 -0.19
C ILE A 123 -3.83 13.62 -0.51
N ASP A 124 -4.73 14.63 -0.56
CA ASP A 124 -6.13 14.46 -0.97
C ASP A 124 -6.22 13.83 -2.36
N ARG A 125 -5.44 14.31 -3.33
CA ARG A 125 -5.46 13.79 -4.71
C ARG A 125 -5.11 12.30 -4.76
N PHE A 126 -4.09 11.89 -4.02
CA PHE A 126 -3.71 10.49 -3.92
C PHE A 126 -4.83 9.64 -3.30
N VAL A 127 -5.35 10.07 -2.14
CA VAL A 127 -6.41 9.36 -1.42
C VAL A 127 -7.68 9.24 -2.25
N ILE A 128 -8.12 10.33 -2.88
CA ILE A 128 -9.31 10.35 -3.73
C ILE A 128 -9.16 9.40 -4.92
N ALA A 129 -7.97 9.34 -5.54
CA ALA A 129 -7.74 8.44 -6.67
C ALA A 129 -7.92 6.96 -6.28
N TYR A 130 -7.48 6.56 -5.10
CA TYR A 130 -7.67 5.19 -4.59
C TYR A 130 -9.12 4.93 -4.15
N LEU A 131 -9.73 5.84 -3.39
CA LEU A 131 -11.12 5.72 -2.95
C LEU A 131 -12.10 5.65 -4.13
N ALA A 132 -11.85 6.43 -5.18
CA ALA A 132 -12.65 6.40 -6.40
C ALA A 132 -12.50 5.07 -7.15
N ALA A 133 -11.32 4.44 -7.13
CA ALA A 133 -11.09 3.15 -7.76
C ALA A 133 -11.78 2.00 -7.01
N LEU A 134 -11.76 2.01 -5.67
CA LEU A 134 -12.37 0.99 -4.82
C LEU A 134 -13.41 1.60 -3.86
N PRO A 135 -14.58 2.04 -4.36
CA PRO A 135 -15.61 2.60 -3.50
C PRO A 135 -16.11 1.55 -2.48
N GLY A 136 -16.10 1.91 -1.20
CA GLY A 136 -16.54 1.04 -0.12
C GLY A 136 -15.58 -0.11 0.22
N ALA A 137 -14.30 0.02 -0.14
CA ALA A 137 -13.29 -0.95 0.26
C ALA A 137 -13.11 -1.01 1.79
N ALA A 138 -12.87 -2.22 2.30
CA ALA A 138 -12.63 -2.47 3.71
C ALA A 138 -11.15 -2.28 4.04
N PHE A 139 -10.85 -1.42 5.00
CA PHE A 139 -9.49 -1.20 5.49
C PHE A 139 -9.22 -2.01 6.77
N ARG A 140 -8.05 -2.68 6.83
CA ARG A 140 -7.63 -3.46 8.00
C ARG A 140 -6.19 -3.18 8.35
N VAL A 141 -5.92 -2.98 9.65
CA VAL A 141 -4.55 -2.91 10.17
C VAL A 141 -4.12 -4.31 10.60
N HIS A 142 -2.99 -4.76 10.07
CA HIS A 142 -2.41 -6.07 10.37
C HIS A 142 -1.29 -5.99 11.41
N SER A 143 -0.49 -4.92 11.38
CA SER A 143 0.61 -4.72 12.33
C SER A 143 0.75 -3.22 12.60
N LEU A 144 1.02 -2.85 13.85
CA LEU A 144 1.20 -1.45 14.25
C LEU A 144 2.22 -1.37 15.37
N THR A 145 3.35 -0.70 15.11
CA THR A 145 4.41 -0.49 16.09
C THR A 145 4.80 0.98 16.16
N ILE A 146 5.32 1.38 17.32
CA ILE A 146 5.77 2.74 17.59
C ILE A 146 7.18 2.70 18.18
N ASN A 147 8.01 3.67 17.78
CA ASN A 147 9.35 3.87 18.29
C ASN A 147 9.51 5.33 18.75
N ARG A 148 9.91 5.51 20.01
CA ARG A 148 10.22 6.79 20.63
C ARG A 148 11.69 6.79 21.03
N ALA A 149 12.43 7.82 20.62
CA ALA A 149 13.80 8.03 21.04
C ALA A 149 14.03 9.53 21.31
N PRO A 150 14.91 9.90 22.25
CA PRO A 150 15.32 11.29 22.44
C PRO A 150 15.79 11.92 21.13
N ASP A 151 15.49 13.20 20.93
CA ASP A 151 15.91 13.99 19.75
C ASP A 151 15.45 13.45 18.38
N HIS A 152 14.50 12.52 18.37
CA HIS A 152 13.89 11.97 17.16
C HIS A 152 12.37 12.21 17.16
N PRO A 153 11.74 12.39 15.99
CA PRO A 153 10.29 12.35 15.90
C PRO A 153 9.77 10.98 16.35
N VAL A 154 8.50 10.95 16.77
CA VAL A 154 7.82 9.67 17.00
C VAL A 154 7.73 8.96 15.65
N ARG A 155 8.11 7.68 15.61
CA ARG A 155 8.10 6.87 14.38
C ARG A 155 7.06 5.76 14.53
N ILE A 156 6.18 5.63 13.55
CA ILE A 156 5.21 4.54 13.46
C ILE A 156 5.55 3.69 12.25
N ALA A 157 5.46 2.36 12.40
CA ALA A 157 5.40 1.43 11.29
C ALA A 157 4.06 0.70 11.32
N MET A 158 3.36 0.67 10.18
CA MET A 158 2.03 0.07 10.06
C MET A 158 1.92 -0.75 8.78
N ARG A 159 1.52 -2.01 8.90
CA ARG A 159 1.10 -2.84 7.77
C ARG A 159 -0.40 -2.96 7.75
N TRP A 160 -1.00 -2.83 6.58
CA TRP A 160 -2.44 -2.75 6.40
C TRP A 160 -2.87 -3.41 5.07
N SER A 161 -4.16 -3.70 4.94
CA SER A 161 -4.78 -4.02 3.66
C SER A 161 -6.00 -3.15 3.36
N LEU A 162 -6.26 -2.99 2.07
CA LEU A 162 -7.50 -2.45 1.52
C LEU A 162 -8.09 -3.49 0.56
N ASP A 163 -9.27 -3.98 0.90
CA ASP A 163 -9.96 -5.05 0.19
C ASP A 163 -11.24 -4.51 -0.44
N GLY A 164 -11.40 -4.63 -1.76
CA GLY A 164 -12.59 -4.10 -2.43
C GLY A 164 -12.70 -4.48 -3.90
N THR A 165 -13.80 -4.05 -4.53
CA THR A 165 -14.04 -4.27 -5.96
C THR A 165 -13.56 -3.06 -6.76
N HIS A 166 -12.86 -3.28 -7.87
CA HIS A 166 -12.49 -2.23 -8.82
C HIS A 166 -13.71 -1.76 -9.63
N ALA A 167 -14.57 -0.98 -8.97
CA ALA A 167 -15.86 -0.55 -9.48
C ALA A 167 -15.89 0.90 -9.98
N GLY A 168 -14.85 1.69 -9.70
CA GLY A 168 -14.76 3.07 -10.19
C GLY A 168 -13.47 3.40 -10.93
N HIS A 169 -13.46 4.59 -11.52
CA HIS A 169 -12.27 5.18 -12.12
C HIS A 169 -11.34 5.71 -11.03
N GLY A 170 -10.04 5.80 -11.27
CA GLY A 170 -9.10 6.36 -10.30
C GLY A 170 -7.67 5.87 -10.52
N ALA A 171 -6.99 5.51 -9.43
CA ALA A 171 -5.60 5.08 -9.42
C ALA A 171 -5.30 3.94 -10.40
N PHE A 172 -6.28 3.06 -10.64
CA PHE A 172 -6.13 1.90 -11.51
C PHE A 172 -6.85 2.06 -12.86
N GLY A 173 -7.23 3.25 -13.30
CA GLY A 173 -7.89 3.44 -14.60
C GLY A 173 -9.32 2.86 -14.67
N SER A 174 -9.78 2.44 -15.84
CA SER A 174 -11.18 2.03 -16.08
C SER A 174 -11.60 0.83 -15.23
N PRO A 175 -12.79 0.88 -14.60
CA PRO A 175 -13.27 -0.18 -13.72
C PRO A 175 -13.45 -1.49 -14.47
N GLY A 176 -12.94 -2.57 -13.88
CA GLY A 176 -12.99 -3.91 -14.47
C GLY A 176 -13.78 -4.93 -13.64
N GLY A 177 -14.33 -4.53 -12.49
CA GLY A 177 -15.07 -5.45 -11.60
C GLY A 177 -14.19 -6.42 -10.80
N ALA A 178 -12.86 -6.34 -10.97
CA ALA A 178 -11.94 -7.24 -10.29
C ALA A 178 -12.00 -7.08 -8.76
N PRO A 179 -12.09 -8.18 -8.00
CA PRO A 179 -11.79 -8.13 -6.57
C PRO A 179 -10.29 -7.88 -6.39
N LEU A 180 -9.95 -6.86 -5.62
CA LEU A 180 -8.57 -6.44 -5.36
C LEU A 180 -8.26 -6.53 -3.88
N HIS A 181 -7.10 -7.11 -3.58
CA HIS A 181 -6.45 -7.03 -2.30
C HIS A 181 -5.19 -6.19 -2.43
N ILE A 182 -5.15 -5.06 -1.72
CA ILE A 182 -4.00 -4.16 -1.68
C ILE A 182 -3.36 -4.29 -0.31
N MET A 183 -2.15 -4.85 -0.24
CA MET A 183 -1.32 -4.80 0.97
C MET A 183 -0.40 -3.58 0.89
N GLY A 184 -0.33 -2.81 1.97
CA GLY A 184 0.58 -1.68 2.09
C GLY A 184 1.36 -1.70 3.39
N ILE A 185 2.52 -1.04 3.38
CA ILE A 185 3.30 -0.76 4.60
C ILE A 185 3.65 0.72 4.61
N ASN A 186 3.42 1.35 5.76
CA ASN A 186 3.74 2.74 6.00
C ASN A 186 4.83 2.87 7.06
N HIS A 187 5.75 3.80 6.84
CA HIS A 187 6.53 4.40 7.92
C HIS A 187 6.11 5.87 8.05
N ALA A 188 5.73 6.30 9.25
CA ALA A 188 5.33 7.68 9.51
C ALA A 188 6.22 8.30 10.59
N GLN A 189 6.52 9.58 10.42
CA GLN A 189 7.14 10.42 11.44
C GLN A 189 6.12 11.45 11.92
N LEU A 190 6.05 11.65 13.24
CA LEU A 190 5.12 12.55 13.88
C LEU A 190 5.85 13.54 14.80
N TRP A 191 5.43 14.82 14.72
CA TRP A 191 5.70 15.82 15.74
C TRP A 191 4.39 16.15 16.46
N GLY A 192 4.38 15.93 17.78
CA GLY A 192 3.14 15.99 18.57
C GLY A 192 2.17 14.88 18.14
N ASP A 193 0.99 15.26 17.66
CA ASP A 193 -0.07 14.38 17.19
C ASP A 193 -0.23 14.35 15.66
N ARG A 194 0.65 15.03 14.90
CA ARG A 194 0.53 15.17 13.45
C ARG A 194 1.63 14.44 12.70
N VAL A 195 1.23 13.79 11.61
CA VAL A 195 2.15 13.22 10.62
C VAL A 195 2.82 14.36 9.86
N VAL A 196 4.15 14.34 9.84
CA VAL A 196 5.00 15.37 9.22
C VAL A 196 5.78 14.84 8.03
N ALA A 197 6.07 13.53 8.05
CA ALA A 197 6.59 12.81 6.91
C ALA A 197 6.04 11.38 6.93
N GLU A 198 5.77 10.83 5.76
CA GLU A 198 5.31 9.45 5.64
C GLU A 198 5.80 8.81 4.35
N TRP A 199 6.04 7.51 4.40
CA TRP A 199 6.33 6.69 3.25
C TRP A 199 5.23 5.64 3.13
N ILE A 200 4.32 5.84 2.18
CA ILE A 200 3.24 4.91 1.87
C ILE A 200 3.72 4.03 0.71
N LEU A 201 3.89 2.73 0.97
CA LEU A 201 4.27 1.77 -0.07
C LEU A 201 3.12 0.81 -0.37
N VAL A 202 2.84 0.67 -1.66
CA VAL A 202 1.93 -0.31 -2.26
C VAL A 202 2.61 -0.80 -3.53
N ASP A 203 2.51 -2.11 -3.82
CA ASP A 203 2.93 -2.65 -5.11
C ASP A 203 1.77 -2.50 -6.12
N GLU A 204 1.66 -1.33 -6.76
CA GLU A 204 0.61 -1.10 -7.76
C GLU A 204 0.73 -2.01 -8.98
N VAL A 205 1.93 -2.50 -9.30
CA VAL A 205 2.13 -3.50 -10.35
C VAL A 205 1.43 -4.79 -9.97
N ALA A 206 1.57 -5.27 -8.72
CA ALA A 206 0.82 -6.42 -8.23
C ALA A 206 -0.71 -6.21 -8.25
N VAL A 207 -1.20 -4.99 -8.00
CA VAL A 207 -2.63 -4.66 -8.13
C VAL A 207 -3.09 -4.77 -9.59
N HIS A 208 -2.30 -4.27 -10.54
CA HIS A 208 -2.61 -4.44 -11.97
C HIS A 208 -2.58 -5.91 -12.42
N LYS A 209 -1.68 -6.75 -11.86
CA LYS A 209 -1.66 -8.19 -12.14
C LYS A 209 -2.97 -8.87 -11.72
N GLN A 210 -3.53 -8.51 -10.56
CA GLN A 210 -4.83 -9.01 -10.11
C GLN A 210 -5.95 -8.65 -11.10
N ARG A 211 -5.97 -7.42 -11.61
CA ARG A 211 -6.95 -6.97 -12.61
C ARG A 211 -6.86 -7.74 -13.93
N LEU A 212 -5.65 -7.97 -14.43
CA LEU A 212 -5.41 -8.69 -15.68
C LEU A 212 -5.81 -10.17 -15.58
N ASP A 213 -5.54 -10.79 -14.43
CA ASP A 213 -5.97 -12.17 -14.19
C ASP A 213 -7.49 -12.27 -14.12
N HIS A 214 -8.18 -11.35 -13.44
CA HIS A 214 -9.64 -11.34 -13.41
C HIS A 214 -10.25 -11.19 -14.81
N ALA A 215 -9.76 -10.22 -15.61
CA ALA A 215 -10.25 -10.01 -16.98
C ALA A 215 -10.07 -11.24 -17.89
N SER A 216 -9.01 -12.02 -17.65
CA SER A 216 -8.78 -13.27 -18.38
C SER A 216 -9.86 -14.32 -18.03
N HIS A 217 -10.18 -14.49 -16.75
CA HIS A 217 -11.19 -15.48 -16.31
C HIS A 217 -12.61 -15.13 -16.81
N ASP A 218 -12.96 -13.86 -16.81
CA ASP A 218 -14.26 -13.36 -17.30
C ASP A 218 -14.49 -13.60 -18.80
N GLN A 219 -13.42 -13.63 -19.60
CA GLN A 219 -13.49 -13.94 -21.03
C GLN A 219 -13.73 -15.42 -21.33
N PHE A 220 -13.34 -16.33 -20.43
CA PHE A 220 -13.55 -17.78 -20.58
C PHE A 220 -14.88 -18.26 -20.00
N GLN A 221 -15.60 -17.42 -19.24
CA GLN A 221 -16.90 -17.74 -18.65
C GLN A 221 -18.10 -17.21 -19.47
N ARG A 222 -17.85 -16.48 -20.56
CA ARG A 222 -18.87 -16.02 -21.53
C ARG A 222 -18.83 -16.88 -22.78
#